data_AF-A0A950DM92-F1
#
_entry.id   AF-A0A950DM92-F1
#
_cell.length_a   1.000
_cell.length_b   1.000
_cell.length_c   1.000
_cell.angle_alpha   90.00
_cell.angle_beta   90.00
_cell.angle_gamma   90.00
#
_symmetry.space_group_name_H-M   'P 1'
#
loop_
_entity.id
_entity.type
_entity.pdbx_description
1 polymer ?
#
loop_
_entity_poly.entity_id
_entity_poly.type
_entity_poly.pdbx_seq_one_letter_code
_entity_poly.pdbx_strand_id
1 'polypeptide(L)'
;MAHGVKTSLISRAAALAALWAVAFVCASRGPALADARIGRFTVNFAEGVFQRSGDFVIPGAVNGRSPDGDFKADRAFGNYQRQDVTLVGHVLLHQRVASGRAAQPMTLTANQLRIFGKPATYTATGSVVVVQQNRKINADFLQLNDRTHQGLLRGNVSAQENDRVVQSQEIQYNVASGAIVVPGQLNGFSSDSDFRADRGVGNQKAGTFTMTGNVIVHRFGNATTNNSSEPLTMWCDKLDINQHPQTTYTATGNVKIAQGDRTLTGPVLTLNDVTHTATMKGGVHGEEPPDRTFDAAEVIYNTVTEDFKALGGVRATFPFRRGEFGASPTPVPHASAKPSHSPAPNASPTPAPASSPEAGHTPTPAPTG
;
A
#
# COMPACT_ATOMS: atom_id res chain seq x y z
N MET A 1 11.95 25.25 42.21
CA MET A 1 10.53 25.65 42.15
C MET A 1 9.94 25.07 40.88
N ALA A 2 9.12 24.04 41.05
CA ALA A 2 8.57 23.24 39.96
C ALA A 2 7.35 23.96 39.37
N HIS A 3 7.52 24.58 38.20
CA HIS A 3 6.39 25.00 37.39
C HIS A 3 5.83 23.77 36.66
N GLY A 4 4.82 23.16 37.29
CA GLY A 4 3.98 22.14 36.70
C GLY A 4 3.22 22.72 35.51
N VAL A 5 3.79 22.53 34.32
CA VAL A 5 3.07 22.68 33.06
C VAL A 5 2.02 21.57 33.04
N LYS A 6 0.77 21.93 33.32
CA LYS A 6 -0.38 21.05 33.07
C LYS A 6 -0.47 20.86 31.55
N THR A 7 0.16 19.81 31.05
CA THR A 7 0.06 19.34 29.67
C THR A 7 -1.35 18.84 29.41
N SER A 8 -2.21 19.76 28.97
CA SER A 8 -3.54 19.48 28.45
C SER A 8 -3.42 18.66 27.16
N LEU A 9 -4.22 17.59 27.07
CA LEU A 9 -4.35 16.64 25.96
C LEU A 9 -4.85 17.35 24.68
N ILE A 10 -4.01 18.11 23.95
CA ILE A 10 -4.23 18.43 22.53
C ILE A 10 -2.89 18.62 21.82
N SER A 11 -2.55 17.61 21.01
CA SER A 11 -1.80 17.65 19.74
C SER A 11 -1.89 16.27 19.07
N ARG A 12 -3.11 15.81 18.77
CA ARG A 12 -3.43 14.62 17.93
C ARG A 12 -4.70 14.93 17.12
N ALA A 13 -4.51 15.77 16.10
CA ALA A 13 -5.50 16.45 15.26
C ALA A 13 -6.66 17.15 16.00
N ALA A 14 -6.31 18.31 16.59
CA ALA A 14 -7.09 19.53 16.89
C ALA A 14 -8.39 19.50 17.75
N ALA A 15 -8.53 20.52 18.60
CA ALA A 15 -9.69 20.86 19.43
C ALA A 15 -9.96 22.37 19.47
N LEU A 16 -11.23 22.79 19.65
CA LEU A 16 -11.75 23.71 20.69
C LEU A 16 -13.23 24.13 20.46
N ALA A 17 -13.94 24.36 21.58
CA ALA A 17 -15.19 25.15 21.85
C ALA A 17 -16.55 24.66 21.27
N ALA A 18 -17.57 24.26 22.07
CA ALA A 18 -18.52 25.02 22.96
C ALA A 18 -19.56 25.86 22.14
N LEU A 19 -20.89 25.92 22.35
CA LEU A 19 -21.83 25.73 23.47
C LEU A 19 -23.32 25.87 22.93
N TRP A 20 -24.35 25.35 23.63
CA TRP A 20 -25.85 25.53 23.48
C TRP A 20 -26.57 24.86 22.27
N ALA A 21 -27.83 24.39 22.29
CA ALA A 21 -29.00 24.59 23.18
C ALA A 21 -29.95 23.36 23.19
N VAL A 22 -30.84 23.34 24.20
CA VAL A 22 -31.87 22.35 24.52
C VAL A 22 -33.06 22.41 23.55
N ALA A 23 -33.58 21.25 23.14
CA ALA A 23 -34.96 21.11 22.65
C ALA A 23 -35.55 19.75 23.05
N PHE A 24 -36.63 19.80 23.83
CA PHE A 24 -37.46 18.69 24.26
C PHE A 24 -38.39 18.26 23.11
N VAL A 25 -38.41 16.97 22.78
CA VAL A 25 -39.48 16.35 21.99
C VAL A 25 -39.92 15.07 22.70
N CYS A 26 -41.22 15.00 23.02
CA CYS A 26 -41.87 13.88 23.68
C CYS A 26 -41.73 12.59 22.86
N ALA A 27 -40.98 11.62 23.38
CA ALA A 27 -40.79 10.31 22.79
C ALA A 27 -41.72 9.26 23.42
N SER A 28 -42.19 8.32 22.60
CA SER A 28 -42.72 7.03 23.03
C SER A 28 -41.73 6.39 24.03
N ARG A 29 -42.21 6.07 25.23
CA ARG A 29 -41.38 5.47 26.28
C ARG A 29 -41.08 4.02 25.89
N GLY A 30 -39.99 3.83 25.14
CA GLY A 30 -39.31 2.53 25.10
C GLY A 30 -38.94 2.10 26.53
N PRO A 31 -38.73 0.79 26.76
CA PRO A 31 -38.29 0.30 28.07
C PRO A 31 -37.07 1.11 28.53
N ALA A 32 -37.11 1.60 29.77
CA ALA A 32 -36.02 2.39 30.32
C ALA A 32 -34.74 1.54 30.32
N LEU A 33 -33.78 1.91 29.48
CA LEU A 33 -32.47 1.29 29.47
C LEU A 33 -31.69 1.78 30.68
N ALA A 34 -31.08 0.86 31.42
CA ALA A 34 -30.08 1.21 32.42
C ALA A 34 -28.78 1.57 31.70
N ASP A 35 -28.04 2.53 32.25
CA ASP A 35 -26.71 2.92 31.76
C ASP A 35 -25.62 2.72 32.83
N ALA A 36 -24.45 2.28 32.39
CA ALA A 36 -23.25 2.20 33.21
C ALA A 36 -22.12 2.97 32.53
N ARG A 37 -21.42 3.82 33.32
CA ARG A 37 -20.25 4.57 32.84
C ARG A 37 -18.95 3.85 33.20
N ILE A 38 -18.17 3.53 32.19
CA ILE A 38 -16.89 2.82 32.29
C ILE A 38 -15.81 3.68 31.64
N GLY A 39 -15.12 4.49 32.45
CA GLY A 39 -14.18 5.48 31.94
C GLY A 39 -14.90 6.50 31.05
N ARG A 40 -14.55 6.54 29.75
CA ARG A 40 -15.19 7.40 28.75
C ARG A 40 -16.37 6.73 28.02
N PHE A 41 -16.68 5.48 28.34
CA PHE A 41 -17.72 4.71 27.66
C PHE A 41 -19.01 4.73 28.49
N THR A 42 -20.14 4.87 27.81
CA THR A 42 -21.47 4.62 28.37
C THR A 42 -22.00 3.34 27.75
N VAL A 43 -22.29 2.33 28.57
CA VAL A 43 -22.90 1.06 28.17
C VAL A 43 -24.38 1.12 28.53
N ASN A 44 -25.27 0.95 27.56
CA ASN A 44 -26.71 0.85 27.76
C ASN A 44 -27.15 -0.62 27.62
N PHE A 45 -28.01 -1.07 28.52
CA PHE A 45 -28.48 -2.45 28.58
C PHE A 45 -29.88 -2.52 29.20
N ALA A 46 -30.60 -3.62 28.91
CA ALA A 46 -31.92 -3.87 29.49
C ALA A 46 -31.82 -4.48 30.90
N GLU A 47 -30.90 -5.44 31.08
CA GLU A 47 -30.74 -6.21 32.32
C GLU A 47 -29.25 -6.38 32.64
N GLY A 48 -28.90 -6.31 33.92
CA GLY A 48 -27.52 -6.52 34.37
C GLY A 48 -27.43 -6.76 35.87
N VAL A 49 -26.45 -7.56 36.29
CA VAL A 49 -26.14 -7.84 37.70
C VAL A 49 -24.92 -7.02 38.09
N PHE A 50 -25.06 -6.21 39.15
CA PHE A 50 -23.99 -5.36 39.68
C PHE A 50 -23.64 -5.75 41.11
N GLN A 51 -22.35 -5.91 41.36
CA GLN A 51 -21.82 -6.23 42.69
C GLN A 51 -21.20 -4.99 43.35
N ARG A 52 -21.15 -5.02 44.69
CA ARG A 52 -20.47 -3.97 45.48
C ARG A 52 -18.95 -3.91 45.21
N SER A 53 -18.36 -5.02 44.76
CA SER A 53 -16.95 -5.12 44.34
C SER A 53 -16.61 -4.32 43.08
N GLY A 54 -17.61 -3.78 42.39
CA GLY A 54 -17.41 -3.17 41.09
C GLY A 54 -17.74 -4.09 39.92
N ASP A 55 -17.84 -5.40 40.15
CA ASP A 55 -18.05 -6.37 39.09
C ASP A 55 -19.47 -6.27 38.53
N PHE A 56 -19.59 -6.44 37.22
CA PHE A 56 -20.87 -6.48 36.54
C PHE A 56 -20.91 -7.55 35.46
N VAL A 57 -22.11 -8.10 35.23
CA VAL A 57 -22.42 -9.01 34.13
C VAL A 57 -23.72 -8.56 33.48
N ILE A 58 -23.69 -8.37 32.17
CA ILE A 58 -24.82 -8.00 31.33
C ILE A 58 -25.00 -9.15 30.33
N PRO A 59 -25.95 -10.07 30.56
CA PRO A 59 -26.09 -11.29 29.78
C PRO A 59 -26.73 -11.06 28.39
N GLY A 60 -27.48 -9.96 28.23
CA GLY A 60 -28.15 -9.60 26.99
C GLY A 60 -27.38 -8.60 26.15
N ALA A 61 -27.95 -8.29 24.98
CA ALA A 61 -27.36 -7.37 24.02
C ALA A 61 -27.04 -6.01 24.65
N VAL A 62 -25.86 -5.50 24.32
CA VAL A 62 -25.40 -4.19 24.76
C VAL A 62 -25.21 -3.27 23.57
N ASN A 63 -25.53 -2.01 23.78
CA ASN A 63 -25.09 -0.93 22.92
C ASN A 63 -24.45 0.15 23.78
N GLY A 64 -23.64 1.00 23.18
CA GLY A 64 -23.04 2.08 23.94
C GLY A 64 -22.44 3.17 23.09
N ARG A 65 -21.96 4.18 23.77
CA ARG A 65 -21.35 5.37 23.17
C ARG A 65 -20.02 5.67 23.84
N SER A 66 -19.12 6.22 23.06
CA SER A 66 -17.87 6.84 23.47
C SER A 66 -17.84 8.26 22.89
N PRO A 67 -16.88 9.11 23.29
CA PRO A 67 -16.72 10.44 22.68
C PRO A 67 -16.47 10.35 21.17
N ASP A 68 -15.89 9.25 20.72
CA ASP A 68 -15.41 9.07 19.35
C ASP A 68 -16.31 8.14 18.52
N GLY A 69 -17.42 7.63 19.06
CA GLY A 69 -18.18 6.60 18.35
C GLY A 69 -19.23 5.85 19.15
N ASP A 70 -19.79 4.82 18.55
CA ASP A 70 -20.75 3.90 19.15
C ASP A 70 -20.31 2.44 19.01
N PHE A 71 -20.85 1.57 19.85
CA PHE A 71 -20.55 0.14 19.80
C PHE A 71 -21.77 -0.72 20.13
N LYS A 72 -21.73 -1.98 19.70
CA LYS A 72 -22.70 -3.04 19.98
C LYS A 72 -21.99 -4.37 20.24
N ALA A 73 -22.61 -5.22 21.06
CA ALA A 73 -22.19 -6.61 21.27
C ALA A 73 -23.35 -7.43 21.85
N ASP A 74 -23.20 -8.76 21.88
CA ASP A 74 -24.23 -9.66 22.39
C ASP A 74 -24.31 -9.68 23.92
N ARG A 75 -23.19 -9.43 24.60
CA ARG A 75 -23.10 -9.36 26.07
C ARG A 75 -21.88 -8.57 26.53
N ALA A 76 -21.87 -8.18 27.80
CA ALA A 76 -20.72 -7.52 28.41
C ALA A 76 -20.49 -7.97 29.85
N PHE A 77 -19.23 -7.95 30.29
CA PHE A 77 -18.87 -8.09 31.71
C PHE A 77 -17.61 -7.28 32.01
N GLY A 78 -17.38 -6.96 33.28
CA GLY A 78 -16.20 -6.18 33.66
C GLY A 78 -16.27 -5.69 35.09
N ASN A 79 -15.51 -4.64 35.39
CA ASN A 79 -15.53 -3.98 36.68
C ASN A 79 -15.48 -2.45 36.54
N TYR A 80 -16.52 -1.76 36.99
CA TYR A 80 -16.62 -0.30 36.83
C TYR A 80 -15.64 0.48 37.72
N GLN A 81 -15.20 -0.08 38.86
CA GLN A 81 -14.20 0.54 39.74
C GLN A 81 -12.79 0.43 39.14
N ARG A 82 -12.49 -0.68 38.48
CA ARG A 82 -11.25 -0.89 37.71
C ARG A 82 -11.28 -0.24 36.33
N GLN A 83 -12.47 0.13 35.86
CA GLN A 83 -12.74 0.69 34.53
C GLN A 83 -12.33 -0.26 33.41
N ASP A 84 -12.62 -1.55 33.56
CA ASP A 84 -12.43 -2.55 32.52
C ASP A 84 -13.78 -3.14 32.07
N VAL A 85 -13.92 -3.37 30.76
CA VAL A 85 -15.09 -4.01 30.17
C VAL A 85 -14.64 -4.96 29.06
N THR A 86 -15.29 -6.11 29.00
CA THR A 86 -15.16 -7.08 27.93
C THR A 86 -16.52 -7.21 27.24
N LEU A 87 -16.55 -6.88 25.96
CA LEU A 87 -17.68 -7.07 25.06
C LEU A 87 -17.49 -8.40 24.34
N VAL A 88 -18.53 -9.23 24.26
CA VAL A 88 -18.44 -10.57 23.65
C VAL A 88 -19.63 -10.79 22.72
N GLY A 89 -19.35 -11.43 21.57
CA GLY A 89 -20.32 -11.78 20.55
C GLY A 89 -20.64 -10.60 19.63
N HIS A 90 -20.48 -10.81 18.32
CA HIS A 90 -20.75 -9.85 17.25
C HIS A 90 -20.36 -8.41 17.60
N VAL A 91 -19.15 -8.22 18.12
CA VAL A 91 -18.71 -6.89 18.53
C VAL A 91 -18.60 -6.04 17.29
N LEU A 92 -19.25 -4.88 17.32
CA LEU A 92 -19.22 -3.87 16.29
C LEU A 92 -18.92 -2.54 16.94
N LEU A 93 -17.86 -1.86 16.49
CA LEU A 93 -17.48 -0.54 16.94
C LEU A 93 -17.40 0.38 15.73
N HIS A 94 -18.17 1.47 15.76
CA HIS A 94 -18.13 2.53 14.77
C HIS A 94 -17.47 3.75 15.37
N GLN A 95 -16.30 4.11 14.86
CA GLN A 95 -15.66 5.38 15.16
C GLN A 95 -16.16 6.43 14.17
N ARG A 96 -16.72 7.50 14.71
CA ARG A 96 -17.17 8.66 13.95
C ARG A 96 -16.04 9.66 13.84
N VAL A 97 -16.05 10.40 12.74
CA VAL A 97 -15.21 11.58 12.60
C VAL A 97 -15.77 12.65 13.51
N ALA A 98 -14.98 13.07 14.51
CA ALA A 98 -15.37 14.25 15.28
C ALA A 98 -15.42 15.46 14.33
N SER A 99 -16.48 16.27 14.46
CA SER A 99 -16.70 17.44 13.62
C SER A 99 -15.45 18.33 13.56
N GLY A 100 -15.02 18.71 12.34
CA GLY A 100 -13.83 19.54 12.12
C GLY A 100 -12.50 18.80 12.04
N ARG A 101 -12.50 17.47 11.91
CA ARG A 101 -11.27 16.67 11.76
C ARG A 101 -11.19 15.97 10.40
N ALA A 102 -9.98 15.89 9.85
CA ALA A 102 -9.67 15.14 8.63
C ALA A 102 -9.58 13.61 8.85
N ALA A 103 -9.93 13.11 10.03
CA ALA A 103 -9.97 11.68 10.29
C ALA A 103 -11.12 11.04 9.48
N GLN A 104 -10.96 9.78 9.10
CA GLN A 104 -11.96 9.07 8.32
C GLN A 104 -12.71 8.09 9.22
N PRO A 105 -14.02 7.87 9.00
CA PRO A 105 -14.80 6.96 9.82
C PRO A 105 -14.23 5.55 9.72
N MET A 106 -14.26 4.83 10.83
CA MET A 106 -13.70 3.49 10.94
C MET A 106 -14.73 2.55 11.56
N THR A 107 -14.79 1.32 11.06
CA THR A 107 -15.56 0.24 11.67
C THR A 107 -14.62 -0.88 12.08
N LEU A 108 -14.76 -1.37 13.31
CA LEU A 108 -14.10 -2.57 13.82
C LEU A 108 -15.15 -3.63 14.13
N THR A 109 -14.92 -4.86 13.69
CA THR A 109 -15.69 -6.04 14.11
C THR A 109 -14.77 -7.10 14.70
N ALA A 110 -15.25 -7.83 15.71
CA ALA A 110 -14.54 -8.96 16.31
C ALA A 110 -15.50 -9.86 17.11
N ASN A 111 -15.01 -11.03 17.53
CA ASN A 111 -15.74 -11.90 18.46
C ASN A 111 -15.73 -11.36 19.89
N GLN A 112 -14.64 -10.70 20.29
CA GLN A 112 -14.49 -10.10 21.61
C GLN A 112 -13.66 -8.82 21.54
N LEU A 113 -14.04 -7.83 22.34
CA LEU A 113 -13.29 -6.59 22.56
C LEU A 113 -13.14 -6.33 24.05
N ARG A 114 -11.91 -6.29 24.53
CA ARG A 114 -11.56 -5.90 25.89
C ARG A 114 -11.05 -4.46 25.90
N ILE A 115 -11.63 -3.64 26.77
CA ILE A 115 -11.30 -2.24 26.95
C ILE A 115 -10.82 -2.06 28.38
N PHE A 116 -9.59 -1.58 28.52
CA PHE A 116 -9.03 -1.20 29.81
C PHE A 116 -8.88 0.32 29.88
N GLY A 117 -9.80 0.98 30.57
CA GLY A 117 -9.86 2.44 30.65
C GLY A 117 -8.61 3.05 31.32
N LYS A 118 -8.14 2.46 32.43
CA LYS A 118 -6.99 2.98 33.17
C LYS A 118 -5.64 2.90 32.43
N PRO A 119 -5.27 1.84 31.69
CA PRO A 119 -4.08 1.85 30.83
C PRO A 119 -4.35 2.40 29.42
N ALA A 120 -5.62 2.64 29.06
CA ALA A 120 -6.09 3.00 27.73
C ALA A 120 -5.68 1.98 26.64
N THR A 121 -5.86 0.69 26.98
CA THR A 121 -5.54 -0.44 26.10
C THR A 121 -6.83 -1.06 25.59
N TYR A 122 -6.87 -1.32 24.28
CA TYR A 122 -7.96 -1.98 23.58
C TYR A 122 -7.42 -3.28 22.99
N THR A 123 -8.13 -4.38 23.16
CA THR A 123 -7.74 -5.69 22.64
C THR A 123 -8.94 -6.36 21.98
N ALA A 124 -8.91 -6.48 20.66
CA ALA A 124 -9.89 -7.21 19.88
C ALA A 124 -9.33 -8.60 19.53
N THR A 125 -10.16 -9.63 19.65
CA THR A 125 -9.78 -11.03 19.39
C THR A 125 -10.86 -11.80 18.66
N GLY A 126 -10.44 -12.68 17.76
CA GLY A 126 -11.28 -13.56 16.96
C GLY A 126 -11.95 -12.81 15.80
N SER A 127 -11.58 -13.19 14.56
CA SER A 127 -12.13 -12.62 13.33
C SER A 127 -12.11 -11.09 13.32
N VAL A 128 -10.98 -10.49 13.69
CA VAL A 128 -10.84 -9.03 13.74
C VAL A 128 -10.87 -8.50 12.31
N VAL A 129 -11.79 -7.58 12.03
CA VAL A 129 -11.83 -6.84 10.78
C VAL A 129 -11.92 -5.35 11.09
N VAL A 130 -11.04 -4.56 10.47
CA VAL A 130 -11.07 -3.10 10.53
C VAL A 130 -11.27 -2.56 9.12
N VAL A 131 -12.26 -1.70 8.94
CA VAL A 131 -12.56 -1.03 7.66
C VAL A 131 -12.50 0.47 7.85
N GLN A 132 -11.72 1.15 7.01
CA GLN A 132 -11.63 2.60 6.96
C GLN A 132 -11.44 3.03 5.50
N GLN A 133 -12.46 3.65 4.91
CA GLN A 133 -12.50 3.98 3.47
C GLN A 133 -12.21 2.76 2.58
N ASN A 134 -11.17 2.85 1.73
CA ASN A 134 -10.67 1.82 0.84
C ASN A 134 -9.68 0.86 1.52
N ARG A 135 -9.47 0.99 2.84
CA ARG A 135 -8.57 0.15 3.63
C ARG A 135 -9.36 -0.88 4.41
N LYS A 136 -8.90 -2.13 4.35
CA LYS A 136 -9.45 -3.26 5.11
C LYS A 136 -8.32 -4.06 5.73
N ILE A 137 -8.37 -4.27 7.04
CA ILE A 137 -7.42 -5.11 7.78
C ILE A 137 -8.18 -6.29 8.35
N ASN A 138 -7.63 -7.49 8.18
CA ASN A 138 -8.11 -8.72 8.82
C ASN A 138 -6.99 -9.28 9.69
N ALA A 139 -7.31 -9.80 10.88
CA ALA A 139 -6.37 -10.46 11.78
C ALA A 139 -7.11 -11.33 12.81
N ASP A 140 -6.38 -12.18 13.53
CA ASP A 140 -6.92 -12.94 14.67
C ASP A 140 -6.90 -12.11 15.97
N PHE A 141 -5.94 -11.19 16.07
CA PHE A 141 -5.68 -10.38 17.25
C PHE A 141 -5.31 -8.96 16.85
N LEU A 142 -5.90 -7.98 17.54
CA LEU A 142 -5.51 -6.57 17.48
C LEU A 142 -5.39 -6.02 18.89
N GLN A 143 -4.28 -5.36 19.19
CA GLN A 143 -4.12 -4.54 20.38
C GLN A 143 -3.76 -3.11 19.99
N LEU A 144 -4.32 -2.15 20.70
CA LEU A 144 -3.98 -0.74 20.58
C LEU A 144 -3.81 -0.15 21.97
N ASN A 145 -2.68 0.53 22.19
CA ASN A 145 -2.46 1.34 23.37
C ASN A 145 -2.58 2.82 22.98
N ASP A 146 -3.63 3.48 23.44
CA ASP A 146 -3.94 4.87 23.09
C ASP A 146 -3.01 5.89 23.77
N ARG A 147 -2.21 5.49 24.78
CA ARG A 147 -1.20 6.37 25.39
C ARG A 147 0.14 6.34 24.68
N THR A 148 0.60 5.14 24.33
CA THR A 148 1.89 4.96 23.66
C THR A 148 1.76 4.98 22.14
N HIS A 149 0.52 4.89 21.65
CA HIS A 149 0.17 4.84 20.22
C HIS A 149 0.70 3.63 19.50
N GLN A 150 1.10 2.61 20.26
CA GLN A 150 1.55 1.33 19.78
C GLN A 150 0.35 0.46 19.49
N GLY A 151 0.35 -0.15 18.32
CA GLY A 151 -0.59 -1.17 17.94
C GLY A 151 0.12 -2.42 17.46
N LEU A 152 -0.56 -3.55 17.65
CA LEU A 152 -0.07 -4.89 17.37
C LEU A 152 -1.18 -5.67 16.70
N LEU A 153 -0.92 -6.17 15.50
CA LEU A 153 -1.77 -7.10 14.77
C LEU A 153 -1.06 -8.46 14.74
N ARG A 154 -1.77 -9.54 15.06
CA ARG A 154 -1.22 -10.91 15.04
C ARG A 154 -2.22 -11.92 14.51
N GLY A 155 -1.67 -12.96 13.87
CA GLY A 155 -2.41 -14.10 13.32
C GLY A 155 -3.11 -13.74 12.01
N ASN A 156 -2.67 -14.36 10.92
CA ASN A 156 -3.26 -14.23 9.58
C ASN A 156 -3.51 -12.76 9.17
N VAL A 157 -2.56 -11.87 9.44
CA VAL A 157 -2.73 -10.45 9.19
C VAL A 157 -2.77 -10.21 7.68
N SER A 158 -3.86 -9.59 7.21
CA SER A 158 -4.06 -9.20 5.82
C SER A 158 -4.54 -7.76 5.77
N ALA A 159 -3.69 -6.85 5.28
CA ALA A 159 -3.98 -5.44 5.09
C ALA A 159 -4.16 -5.15 3.60
N GLN A 160 -5.35 -4.69 3.23
CA GLN A 160 -5.72 -4.34 1.87
C GLN A 160 -5.94 -2.82 1.76
N GLU A 161 -5.43 -2.23 0.69
CA GLU A 161 -5.71 -0.86 0.28
C GLU A 161 -5.86 -0.83 -1.25
N ASN A 162 -7.06 -0.52 -1.74
CA ASN A 162 -7.40 -0.68 -3.16
C ASN A 162 -7.16 -2.13 -3.65
N ASP A 163 -6.37 -2.29 -4.70
CA ASP A 163 -5.93 -3.57 -5.28
C ASP A 163 -4.70 -4.16 -4.58
N ARG A 164 -4.07 -3.42 -3.65
CA ARG A 164 -2.87 -3.85 -2.95
C ARG A 164 -3.23 -4.61 -1.69
N VAL A 165 -2.58 -5.76 -1.48
CA VAL A 165 -2.74 -6.61 -0.30
C VAL A 165 -1.36 -6.93 0.26
N VAL A 166 -1.19 -6.80 1.58
CA VAL A 166 0.00 -7.23 2.32
C VAL A 166 -0.41 -8.25 3.35
N GLN A 167 0.30 -9.38 3.39
CA GLN A 167 0.06 -10.48 4.29
C GLN A 167 1.29 -10.75 5.18
N SER A 168 1.06 -10.97 6.47
CA SER A 168 2.09 -11.40 7.42
C SER A 168 1.47 -12.08 8.64
N GLN A 169 2.30 -12.63 9.53
CA GLN A 169 1.85 -13.17 10.81
C GLN A 169 1.75 -12.09 11.91
N GLU A 170 2.53 -11.03 11.80
CA GLU A 170 2.58 -9.96 12.80
C GLU A 170 2.92 -8.62 12.16
N ILE A 171 2.20 -7.57 12.56
CA ILE A 171 2.52 -6.19 12.21
C ILE A 171 2.47 -5.35 13.48
N GLN A 172 3.56 -4.64 13.76
CA GLN A 172 3.64 -3.62 14.79
C GLN A 172 3.56 -2.26 14.13
N TYR A 173 2.72 -1.37 14.67
CA TYR A 173 2.54 -0.04 14.11
C TYR A 173 2.48 1.02 15.21
N ASN A 174 3.01 2.21 14.92
CA ASN A 174 2.82 3.36 15.77
C ASN A 174 1.98 4.42 15.06
N VAL A 175 0.75 4.67 15.51
CA VAL A 175 -0.16 5.63 14.85
C VAL A 175 0.35 7.08 14.91
N ALA A 176 1.18 7.40 15.91
CA ALA A 176 1.73 8.73 16.09
C ALA A 176 2.82 9.03 15.07
N SER A 177 3.83 8.17 14.99
CA SER A 177 4.99 8.38 14.11
C SER A 177 4.78 7.85 12.70
N GLY A 178 3.84 6.92 12.51
CA GLY A 178 3.68 6.18 11.27
C GLY A 178 4.67 5.02 11.11
N ALA A 179 5.48 4.73 12.12
CA ALA A 179 6.44 3.63 12.08
C ALA A 179 5.72 2.28 11.96
N ILE A 180 6.26 1.39 11.14
CA ILE A 180 5.77 0.04 10.88
C ILE A 180 6.94 -0.93 11.03
N VAL A 181 6.72 -2.05 11.70
CA VAL A 181 7.66 -3.17 11.79
C VAL A 181 6.91 -4.46 11.53
N VAL A 182 7.45 -5.26 10.61
CA VAL A 182 6.96 -6.58 10.23
C VAL A 182 8.10 -7.56 10.51
N PRO A 183 8.14 -8.18 11.70
CA PRO A 183 9.33 -8.91 12.17
C PRO A 183 9.51 -10.27 11.48
N GLY A 184 8.45 -10.81 10.89
CA GLY A 184 8.47 -12.07 10.16
C GLY A 184 8.19 -11.90 8.67
N GLN A 185 8.09 -13.03 7.98
CA GLN A 185 7.88 -13.07 6.54
C GLN A 185 6.66 -12.21 6.16
N LEU A 186 6.82 -11.47 5.06
CA LEU A 186 5.74 -10.74 4.43
C LEU A 186 5.66 -11.06 2.95
N ASN A 187 4.43 -11.14 2.46
CA ASN A 187 4.11 -11.22 1.05
C ASN A 187 3.20 -10.06 0.70
N GLY A 188 3.32 -9.52 -0.50
CA GLY A 188 2.38 -8.53 -1.00
C GLY A 188 1.99 -8.81 -2.43
N PHE A 189 0.81 -8.34 -2.78
CA PHE A 189 0.18 -8.58 -4.07
C PHE A 189 -0.51 -7.29 -4.52
N SER A 190 -0.52 -7.07 -5.82
CA SER A 190 -1.31 -6.04 -6.48
C SER A 190 -1.85 -6.56 -7.81
N SER A 191 -2.51 -5.72 -8.59
CA SER A 191 -3.00 -6.11 -9.91
C SER A 191 -1.90 -6.47 -10.91
N ASP A 192 -0.69 -5.94 -10.76
CA ASP A 192 0.40 -6.08 -11.74
C ASP A 192 1.69 -6.69 -11.18
N SER A 193 1.73 -6.99 -9.89
CA SER A 193 2.94 -7.45 -9.21
C SER A 193 2.66 -8.21 -7.93
N ASP A 194 3.65 -9.00 -7.53
CA ASP A 194 3.74 -9.55 -6.18
C ASP A 194 5.17 -9.41 -5.64
N PHE A 195 5.29 -9.54 -4.32
CA PHE A 195 6.60 -9.59 -3.67
C PHE A 195 6.59 -10.49 -2.45
N ARG A 196 7.79 -10.90 -2.04
CA ARG A 196 8.08 -11.63 -0.80
C ARG A 196 9.36 -11.09 -0.17
N ALA A 197 9.41 -11.08 1.16
CA ALA A 197 10.61 -10.83 1.94
C ALA A 197 10.53 -11.51 3.32
N ASP A 198 11.66 -11.65 4.01
CA ASP A 198 11.73 -12.27 5.33
C ASP A 198 11.29 -11.33 6.46
N ARG A 199 11.48 -10.01 6.30
CA ARG A 199 11.03 -8.97 7.24
C ARG A 199 10.92 -7.62 6.56
N GLY A 200 10.21 -6.70 7.20
CA GLY A 200 10.06 -5.32 6.73
C GLY A 200 10.07 -4.29 7.86
N VAL A 201 10.59 -3.11 7.59
CA VAL A 201 10.44 -1.92 8.43
C VAL A 201 10.02 -0.74 7.56
N GLY A 202 9.31 0.22 8.11
CA GLY A 202 8.93 1.40 7.34
C GLY A 202 8.37 2.52 8.18
N ASN A 203 8.02 3.61 7.50
CA ASN A 203 7.29 4.72 8.05
C ASN A 203 6.30 5.23 7.00
N GLN A 204 5.01 4.99 7.24
CA GLN A 204 3.94 5.37 6.32
C GLN A 204 3.80 6.89 6.13
N LYS A 205 4.18 7.69 7.14
CA LYS A 205 4.10 9.17 7.05
C LYS A 205 5.29 9.75 6.29
N ALA A 206 6.45 9.10 6.39
CA ALA A 206 7.63 9.47 5.63
C ALA A 206 7.66 8.86 4.22
N GLY A 207 6.82 7.86 3.94
CA GLY A 207 6.80 7.15 2.66
C GLY A 207 8.03 6.24 2.45
N THR A 208 8.65 5.77 3.53
CA THR A 208 9.89 4.97 3.47
C THR A 208 9.63 3.53 3.90
N PHE A 209 10.13 2.56 3.15
CA PHE A 209 10.01 1.13 3.47
C PHE A 209 11.30 0.40 3.13
N THR A 210 11.70 -0.55 3.97
CA THR A 210 12.85 -1.42 3.76
C THR A 210 12.41 -2.85 3.97
N MET A 211 12.59 -3.67 2.95
CA MET A 211 12.44 -5.12 3.01
C MET A 211 13.82 -5.77 3.08
N THR A 212 13.95 -6.85 3.85
CA THR A 212 15.25 -7.52 4.03
C THR A 212 15.08 -9.02 4.12
N GLY A 213 16.02 -9.74 3.51
CA GLY A 213 16.10 -11.19 3.47
C GLY A 213 15.24 -11.78 2.35
N ASN A 214 15.89 -12.51 1.44
CA ASN A 214 15.27 -13.23 0.32
C ASN A 214 14.18 -12.41 -0.40
N VAL A 215 14.51 -11.17 -0.77
CA VAL A 215 13.54 -10.28 -1.40
C VAL A 215 13.33 -10.73 -2.84
N ILE A 216 12.09 -11.06 -3.18
CA ILE A 216 11.68 -11.43 -4.54
C ILE A 216 10.55 -10.50 -4.93
N VAL A 217 10.63 -9.91 -6.14
CA VAL A 217 9.58 -9.09 -6.72
C VAL A 217 9.25 -9.66 -8.08
N HIS A 218 7.98 -10.00 -8.30
CA HIS A 218 7.45 -10.36 -9.60
C HIS A 218 6.64 -9.20 -10.16
N ARG A 219 6.83 -8.91 -11.44
CA ARG A 219 5.94 -8.06 -12.22
C ARG A 219 5.29 -8.93 -13.29
N PHE A 220 3.97 -8.95 -13.28
CA PHE A 220 3.19 -9.65 -14.29
C PHE A 220 3.27 -8.87 -15.60
N GLY A 221 3.56 -9.56 -16.70
CA GLY A 221 3.57 -8.94 -18.02
C GLY A 221 2.19 -8.36 -18.33
N ASN A 222 2.12 -7.06 -18.67
CA ASN A 222 0.85 -6.42 -19.00
C ASN A 222 0.60 -6.58 -20.50
N ALA A 223 -0.38 -7.40 -20.88
CA ALA A 223 -0.66 -7.74 -22.28
C ALA A 223 -1.16 -6.55 -23.14
N THR A 224 -1.31 -5.36 -22.57
CA THR A 224 -1.99 -4.22 -23.22
C THR A 224 -1.06 -3.14 -23.78
N THR A 225 0.24 -3.19 -23.48
CA THR A 225 1.22 -2.21 -23.96
C THR A 225 2.35 -2.92 -24.69
N ASN A 226 2.75 -2.40 -25.86
CA ASN A 226 3.70 -2.97 -26.82
C ASN A 226 5.13 -3.25 -26.32
N ASN A 227 5.38 -3.17 -25.01
CA ASN A 227 6.70 -3.27 -24.41
C ASN A 227 6.73 -4.55 -23.56
N SER A 228 7.28 -5.61 -24.14
CA SER A 228 7.51 -6.95 -23.59
C SER A 228 6.41 -7.49 -22.66
N SER A 229 5.54 -8.35 -23.20
CA SER A 229 4.56 -9.12 -22.41
C SER A 229 5.19 -10.16 -21.48
N GLU A 230 6.52 -10.26 -21.44
CA GLU A 230 7.23 -11.23 -20.62
C GLU A 230 7.27 -10.80 -19.15
N PRO A 231 6.86 -11.68 -18.21
CA PRO A 231 7.01 -11.45 -16.79
C PRO A 231 8.45 -11.12 -16.42
N LEU A 232 8.61 -10.24 -15.43
CA LEU A 232 9.89 -9.86 -14.88
C LEU A 232 9.99 -10.32 -13.43
N THR A 233 11.11 -10.93 -13.07
CA THR A 233 11.42 -11.28 -11.69
C THR A 233 12.71 -10.60 -11.26
N MET A 234 12.70 -10.00 -10.08
CA MET A 234 13.88 -9.45 -9.42
C MET A 234 14.12 -10.16 -8.09
N TRP A 235 15.39 -10.48 -7.81
CA TRP A 235 15.87 -10.98 -6.53
C TRP A 235 16.90 -10.00 -5.94
N CYS A 236 16.91 -9.86 -4.61
CA CYS A 236 17.96 -9.17 -3.87
C CYS A 236 17.94 -9.51 -2.37
N ASP A 237 18.97 -9.10 -1.63
CA ASP A 237 19.03 -9.28 -0.17
C ASP A 237 18.23 -8.20 0.57
N LYS A 238 18.19 -6.98 0.00
CA LYS A 238 17.55 -5.81 0.59
C LYS A 238 16.91 -4.94 -0.49
N LEU A 239 15.70 -4.46 -0.24
CA LEU A 239 15.02 -3.48 -1.08
C LEU A 239 14.56 -2.29 -0.24
N ASP A 240 15.15 -1.13 -0.50
CA ASP A 240 14.73 0.15 0.06
C ASP A 240 13.79 0.88 -0.91
N ILE A 241 12.71 1.45 -0.39
CA ILE A 241 11.71 2.22 -1.11
C ILE A 241 11.57 3.56 -0.41
N ASN A 242 11.73 4.63 -1.17
CA ASN A 242 11.43 5.98 -0.72
C ASN A 242 10.43 6.60 -1.68
N GLN A 243 9.25 6.99 -1.20
CA GLN A 243 8.17 7.56 -2.00
C GLN A 243 8.20 9.10 -2.04
N HIS A 244 9.04 9.74 -1.20
CA HIS A 244 9.05 11.20 -1.06
C HIS A 244 10.49 11.76 -1.04
N PRO A 245 10.79 12.84 -1.81
CA PRO A 245 9.89 13.55 -2.73
C PRO A 245 9.67 12.84 -4.07
N GLN A 246 10.51 11.87 -4.40
CA GLN A 246 10.46 11.09 -5.63
C GLN A 246 10.45 9.61 -5.28
N THR A 247 9.69 8.83 -6.03
CA THR A 247 9.65 7.39 -5.82
C THR A 247 10.94 6.76 -6.35
N THR A 248 11.79 6.32 -5.42
CA THR A 248 13.04 5.62 -5.72
C THR A 248 13.06 4.26 -5.05
N TYR A 249 13.50 3.25 -5.81
CA TYR A 249 13.72 1.89 -5.34
C TYR A 249 15.22 1.60 -5.37
N THR A 250 15.76 0.98 -4.34
CA THR A 250 17.17 0.57 -4.28
C THR A 250 17.25 -0.88 -3.81
N ALA A 251 17.55 -1.78 -4.75
CA ALA A 251 17.86 -3.17 -4.47
C ALA A 251 19.37 -3.33 -4.25
N THR A 252 19.76 -4.03 -3.19
CA THR A 252 21.16 -4.24 -2.79
C THR A 252 21.39 -5.69 -2.40
N GLY A 253 22.56 -6.21 -2.77
CA GLY A 253 23.01 -7.56 -2.44
C GLY A 253 22.41 -8.60 -3.37
N ASN A 254 23.27 -9.35 -4.06
CA ASN A 254 22.91 -10.42 -4.99
C ASN A 254 21.76 -10.03 -5.96
N VAL A 255 21.79 -8.82 -6.51
CA VAL A 255 20.70 -8.35 -7.37
C VAL A 255 20.72 -9.17 -8.65
N LYS A 256 19.59 -9.81 -8.95
CA LYS A 256 19.34 -10.50 -10.21
C LYS A 256 18.00 -10.04 -10.76
N ILE A 257 17.95 -9.75 -12.05
CA ILE A 257 16.72 -9.53 -12.81
C ILE A 257 16.65 -10.63 -13.85
N ALA A 258 15.48 -11.23 -14.05
CA ALA A 258 15.20 -12.15 -15.15
C ALA A 258 13.94 -11.70 -15.89
N GLN A 259 13.99 -11.76 -17.22
CA GLN A 259 12.86 -11.52 -18.11
C GLN A 259 13.00 -12.44 -19.33
N GLY A 260 12.05 -13.37 -19.49
CA GLY A 260 12.21 -14.47 -20.44
C GLY A 260 13.46 -15.27 -20.12
N ASP A 261 14.29 -15.52 -21.13
CA ASP A 261 15.59 -16.18 -20.98
C ASP A 261 16.72 -15.22 -20.57
N ARG A 262 16.47 -13.90 -20.56
CA ARG A 262 17.49 -12.89 -20.28
C ARG A 262 17.65 -12.71 -18.78
N THR A 263 18.91 -12.59 -18.34
CA THR A 263 19.24 -12.25 -16.96
C THR A 263 20.21 -11.08 -16.90
N LEU A 264 20.09 -10.29 -15.84
CA LEU A 264 21.00 -9.21 -15.49
C LEU A 264 21.35 -9.33 -14.01
N THR A 265 22.64 -9.34 -13.68
CA THR A 265 23.12 -9.46 -12.30
C THR A 265 24.07 -8.34 -11.94
N GLY A 266 24.05 -7.93 -10.68
CA GLY A 266 24.94 -6.90 -10.15
C GLY A 266 24.74 -6.71 -8.64
N PRO A 267 25.58 -5.92 -7.97
CA PRO A 267 25.48 -5.73 -6.53
C PRO A 267 24.41 -4.70 -6.12
N VAL A 268 24.14 -3.69 -6.95
CA VAL A 268 23.18 -2.62 -6.63
C VAL A 268 22.39 -2.24 -7.88
N LEU A 269 21.07 -2.13 -7.72
CA LEU A 269 20.14 -1.57 -8.71
C LEU A 269 19.37 -0.42 -8.06
N THR A 270 19.33 0.72 -8.73
CA THR A 270 18.48 1.86 -8.35
C THR A 270 17.48 2.12 -9.47
N LEU A 271 16.20 2.32 -9.15
CA LEU A 271 15.18 2.77 -10.09
C LEU A 271 14.58 4.08 -9.57
N ASN A 272 14.66 5.13 -10.37
CA ASN A 272 13.88 6.35 -10.17
C ASN A 272 12.63 6.26 -11.06
N ASP A 273 11.47 6.15 -10.41
CA ASP A 273 10.18 5.98 -11.10
C ASP A 273 9.72 7.27 -11.80
N VAL A 274 10.17 8.43 -11.32
CA VAL A 274 9.83 9.73 -11.92
C VAL A 274 10.58 9.94 -13.23
N THR A 275 11.87 9.58 -13.28
CA THR A 275 12.68 9.68 -14.51
C THR A 275 12.67 8.39 -15.33
N HIS A 276 11.96 7.36 -14.86
CA HIS A 276 11.95 6.02 -15.43
C HIS A 276 13.34 5.44 -15.68
N THR A 277 14.33 5.83 -14.87
CA THR A 277 15.72 5.45 -15.07
C THR A 277 16.13 4.40 -14.05
N ALA A 278 16.44 3.21 -14.54
CA ALA A 278 17.11 2.16 -13.81
C ALA A 278 18.62 2.28 -14.00
N THR A 279 19.39 2.07 -12.94
CA THR A 279 20.85 2.07 -12.96
C THR A 279 21.36 0.93 -12.11
N MET A 280 22.07 0.00 -12.74
CA MET A 280 22.76 -1.09 -12.06
C MET A 280 24.27 -0.81 -12.06
N LYS A 281 24.92 -0.92 -10.90
CA LYS A 281 26.34 -0.56 -10.71
C LYS A 281 27.10 -1.67 -10.00
N GLY A 282 28.43 -1.68 -10.21
CA GLY A 282 29.37 -2.46 -9.42
C GLY A 282 29.80 -3.78 -10.06
N GLY A 283 29.86 -3.83 -11.39
CA GLY A 283 30.13 -5.06 -12.14
C GLY A 283 28.82 -5.75 -12.50
N VAL A 284 28.26 -5.29 -13.61
CA VAL A 284 27.01 -5.80 -14.18
C VAL A 284 27.34 -6.90 -15.18
N HIS A 285 26.70 -8.04 -15.03
CA HIS A 285 26.77 -9.16 -15.96
C HIS A 285 25.39 -9.45 -16.53
N GLY A 286 25.25 -9.40 -17.85
CA GLY A 286 24.04 -9.79 -18.57
C GLY A 286 24.25 -11.06 -19.38
N GLU A 287 23.24 -11.92 -19.41
CA GLU A 287 23.25 -13.20 -20.12
C GLU A 287 21.90 -13.39 -20.85
N GLU A 288 21.95 -13.79 -22.11
CA GLU A 288 20.81 -14.26 -22.90
C GLU A 288 21.25 -15.61 -23.53
N PRO A 289 20.79 -16.75 -22.96
CA PRO A 289 21.10 -18.06 -23.49
C PRO A 289 20.69 -18.21 -24.96
N PRO A 290 21.40 -19.06 -25.72
CA PRO A 290 22.48 -19.94 -25.25
C PRO A 290 23.88 -19.30 -25.18
N ASP A 291 24.10 -18.11 -25.72
CA ASP A 291 25.46 -17.70 -26.12
C ASP A 291 25.73 -16.20 -26.13
N ARG A 292 24.78 -15.36 -25.71
CA ARG A 292 24.99 -13.91 -25.60
C ARG A 292 25.29 -13.52 -24.18
N THR A 293 26.41 -12.85 -23.97
CA THR A 293 26.76 -12.29 -22.66
C THR A 293 27.35 -10.91 -22.81
N PHE A 294 27.25 -10.10 -21.77
CA PHE A 294 28.06 -8.90 -21.64
C PHE A 294 28.42 -8.60 -20.19
N ASP A 295 29.57 -7.96 -20.02
CA ASP A 295 30.06 -7.42 -18.75
C ASP A 295 30.25 -5.90 -18.90
N ALA A 296 29.84 -5.15 -17.89
CA ALA A 296 30.02 -3.69 -17.82
C ALA A 296 30.21 -3.24 -16.37
N ALA A 297 30.83 -2.09 -16.13
CA ALA A 297 30.89 -1.55 -14.77
C ALA A 297 29.53 -1.02 -14.30
N GLU A 298 28.75 -0.48 -15.24
CA GLU A 298 27.45 0.15 -15.01
C GLU A 298 26.54 -0.07 -16.22
N VAL A 299 25.25 -0.29 -15.95
CA VAL A 299 24.18 -0.32 -16.94
C VAL A 299 23.13 0.71 -16.54
N ILE A 300 22.72 1.52 -17.50
CA ILE A 300 21.63 2.50 -17.38
C ILE A 300 20.55 2.08 -18.38
N TYR A 301 19.32 1.98 -17.90
CA TYR A 301 18.18 1.60 -18.71
C TYR A 301 17.00 2.53 -18.43
N ASN A 302 16.40 3.10 -19.47
CA ASN A 302 15.16 3.85 -19.35
C ASN A 302 13.95 2.94 -19.60
N THR A 303 13.07 2.78 -18.62
CA THR A 303 11.93 1.85 -18.69
C THR A 303 10.79 2.32 -19.59
N VAL A 304 10.87 3.53 -20.15
CA VAL A 304 9.88 4.08 -21.08
C VAL A 304 10.43 4.16 -22.49
N THR A 305 11.62 4.74 -22.67
CA THR A 305 12.23 4.90 -24.00
C THR A 305 13.00 3.65 -24.44
N GLU A 306 13.18 2.69 -23.54
CA GLU A 306 13.99 1.49 -23.73
C GLU A 306 15.46 1.80 -24.09
N ASP A 307 15.92 3.03 -23.78
CA ASP A 307 17.30 3.44 -24.01
C ASP A 307 18.22 2.65 -23.07
N PHE A 308 19.15 1.91 -23.66
CA PHE A 308 20.08 1.05 -22.95
C PHE A 308 21.51 1.54 -23.15
N LYS A 309 22.23 1.74 -22.04
CA LYS A 309 23.63 2.16 -22.04
C LYS A 309 24.43 1.28 -21.10
N ALA A 310 25.52 0.72 -21.61
CA ALA A 310 26.52 0.02 -20.81
C ALA A 310 27.82 0.84 -20.80
N LEU A 311 28.41 1.03 -19.61
CA LEU A 311 29.56 1.90 -19.39
C LEU A 311 30.71 1.16 -18.69
N GLY A 312 31.93 1.69 -18.82
CA GLY A 312 33.10 1.25 -18.07
C GLY A 312 33.74 -0.04 -18.58
N GLY A 313 34.24 -0.03 -19.83
CA GLY A 313 35.02 -1.15 -20.38
C GLY A 313 34.18 -2.35 -20.77
N VAL A 314 33.08 -2.11 -21.47
CA VAL A 314 32.11 -3.14 -21.88
C VAL A 314 32.78 -4.27 -22.67
N ARG A 315 32.52 -5.51 -22.26
CA ARG A 315 32.90 -6.73 -23.01
C ARG A 315 31.63 -7.46 -23.37
N ALA A 316 31.47 -7.82 -24.63
CA ALA A 316 30.28 -8.54 -25.08
C ALA A 316 30.69 -9.74 -25.92
N THR A 317 30.03 -10.86 -25.68
CA THR A 317 30.15 -12.09 -26.47
C THR A 317 28.86 -12.26 -27.25
N PHE A 318 28.99 -12.38 -28.56
CA PHE A 318 27.89 -12.73 -29.44
C PHE A 318 28.25 -13.99 -30.20
N PRO A 319 27.30 -14.93 -30.37
CA PRO A 319 27.54 -16.03 -31.28
C PRO A 319 27.65 -15.49 -32.70
N PHE A 320 28.81 -15.71 -33.31
CA PHE A 320 28.85 -15.76 -34.76
C PHE A 320 28.21 -17.08 -35.16
N ARG A 321 26.90 -17.05 -35.42
CA ARG A 321 26.31 -18.06 -36.30
C ARG A 321 26.95 -17.80 -37.65
N ARG A 322 28.01 -18.55 -37.95
CA ARG A 322 28.46 -18.76 -39.32
C ARG A 322 27.25 -19.40 -39.97
N GLY A 323 26.36 -18.57 -40.52
CA GLY A 323 25.35 -19.04 -41.44
C GLY A 323 26.10 -19.94 -42.41
N GLU A 324 25.49 -21.05 -42.78
CA GLU A 324 25.80 -21.61 -44.08
C GLU A 324 25.76 -20.39 -45.02
N PHE A 325 26.94 -19.90 -45.39
CA PHE A 325 27.10 -19.11 -46.59
C PHE A 325 26.81 -20.14 -47.68
N GLY A 326 25.51 -20.50 -47.82
CA GLY A 326 25.02 -21.27 -48.94
C GLY A 326 25.61 -20.55 -50.12
N ALA A 327 26.35 -21.31 -50.94
CA ALA A 327 27.11 -20.78 -52.07
C ALA A 327 26.28 -19.66 -52.68
N SER A 328 26.80 -18.42 -52.61
CA SER A 328 26.13 -17.26 -53.20
C SER A 328 25.63 -17.72 -54.56
N PRO A 329 24.31 -17.73 -54.84
CA PRO A 329 23.81 -18.31 -56.07
C PRO A 329 24.62 -17.69 -57.19
N THR A 330 25.34 -18.53 -57.94
CA THR A 330 26.13 -18.08 -59.08
C THR A 330 25.19 -17.18 -59.88
N PRO A 331 25.52 -15.89 -60.08
CA PRO A 331 24.63 -14.98 -60.78
C PRO A 331 24.33 -15.60 -62.14
N VAL A 332 23.10 -16.07 -62.33
CA VAL A 332 22.63 -16.54 -63.63
C VAL A 332 22.65 -15.30 -64.52
N PRO A 333 23.35 -15.32 -65.66
CA PRO A 333 23.32 -14.21 -66.59
C PRO A 333 21.89 -13.99 -67.06
N HIS A 334 21.20 -12.98 -66.52
CA HIS A 334 19.94 -12.55 -67.10
C HIS A 334 20.27 -11.93 -68.45
N ALA A 335 19.77 -12.58 -69.52
CA ALA A 335 19.76 -12.02 -70.85
C ALA A 335 19.21 -10.59 -70.78
N SER A 336 19.99 -9.64 -71.32
CA SER A 336 19.63 -8.22 -71.40
C SER A 336 18.24 -8.07 -71.99
N ALA A 337 17.25 -7.77 -71.13
CA ALA A 337 15.96 -7.32 -71.58
C ALA A 337 16.15 -5.94 -72.24
N LYS A 338 15.73 -5.88 -73.50
CA LYS A 338 15.67 -4.70 -74.37
C LYS A 338 15.12 -3.48 -73.61
N PRO A 339 15.76 -2.30 -73.70
CA PRO A 339 15.29 -1.09 -73.03
C PRO A 339 13.91 -0.70 -73.60
N SER A 340 12.90 -0.71 -72.73
CA SER A 340 11.53 -0.35 -73.07
C SER A 340 11.12 0.89 -72.27
N HIS A 341 10.97 1.97 -73.02
CA HIS A 341 10.26 3.22 -72.76
C HIS A 341 10.74 4.17 -71.64
N SER A 342 10.99 5.40 -72.11
CA SER A 342 11.19 6.65 -71.36
C SER A 342 10.07 6.90 -70.33
N PRO A 343 10.40 7.27 -69.08
CA PRO A 343 9.40 7.79 -68.14
C PRO A 343 8.95 9.19 -68.59
N ALA A 344 7.64 9.39 -68.63
CA ALA A 344 7.02 10.70 -68.78
C ALA A 344 7.26 11.56 -67.52
N PRO A 345 7.36 12.90 -67.65
CA PRO A 345 7.59 13.80 -66.52
C PRO A 345 6.40 13.79 -65.57
N ASN A 346 6.65 13.44 -64.31
CA ASN A 346 5.63 13.37 -63.27
C ASN A 346 5.27 14.80 -62.82
N ALA A 347 3.96 15.09 -62.76
CA ALA A 347 3.42 16.39 -62.41
C ALA A 347 3.66 16.75 -60.93
N SER A 348 3.86 18.05 -60.68
CA SER A 348 4.02 18.65 -59.36
C SER A 348 2.90 18.27 -58.39
N PRO A 349 3.22 18.03 -57.10
CA PRO A 349 2.20 17.80 -56.08
C PRO A 349 1.41 19.07 -55.77
N THR A 350 0.09 18.97 -55.86
CA THR A 350 -0.91 19.94 -55.41
C THR A 350 -0.76 20.18 -53.89
N PRO A 351 -0.75 21.44 -53.41
CA PRO A 351 -0.71 21.73 -51.98
C PRO A 351 -2.01 21.34 -51.28
N ALA A 352 -1.89 20.84 -50.05
CA ALA A 352 -2.99 20.41 -49.21
C ALA A 352 -3.94 21.58 -48.85
N PRO A 353 -5.26 21.34 -48.76
CA PRO A 353 -6.21 22.36 -48.34
C PRO A 353 -6.01 22.73 -46.86
N ALA A 354 -6.05 24.03 -46.59
CA ALA A 354 -6.00 24.63 -45.26
C ALA A 354 -7.16 24.12 -44.39
N SER A 355 -6.83 23.63 -43.20
CA SER A 355 -7.80 23.32 -42.14
C SER A 355 -8.39 24.62 -41.58
N SER A 356 -9.71 24.70 -41.63
CA SER A 356 -10.53 25.76 -41.03
C SER A 356 -10.38 25.81 -39.50
N PRO A 357 -10.56 26.99 -38.88
CA PRO A 357 -10.46 27.17 -37.43
C PRO A 357 -11.68 26.56 -36.73
N GLU A 358 -11.43 25.61 -35.83
CA GLU A 358 -12.42 25.04 -34.94
C GLU A 358 -12.76 26.04 -33.83
N ALA A 359 -14.05 26.22 -33.61
CA ALA A 359 -14.64 27.23 -32.76
C ALA A 359 -14.60 26.85 -31.27
N GLY A 360 -14.15 27.80 -30.44
CA GLY A 360 -14.80 28.19 -29.18
C GLY A 360 -14.98 27.14 -28.09
N HIS A 361 -14.01 27.04 -27.18
CA HIS A 361 -14.27 26.56 -25.81
C HIS A 361 -14.66 27.71 -24.89
N THR A 362 -15.91 27.69 -24.43
CA THR A 362 -16.44 28.49 -23.32
C THR A 362 -15.86 28.04 -21.97
N PRO A 363 -15.45 28.97 -21.09
CA PRO A 363 -14.98 28.63 -19.74
C PRO A 363 -16.14 28.29 -18.79
N THR A 364 -15.96 27.22 -18.02
CA THR A 364 -16.81 26.81 -16.90
C THR A 364 -16.60 27.74 -15.69
N PRO A 365 -17.65 28.30 -15.06
CA PRO A 365 -17.50 29.12 -13.86
C PRO A 365 -17.19 28.28 -12.60
N ALA A 366 -16.38 28.87 -11.72
CA ALA A 366 -15.97 28.31 -10.44
C ALA A 366 -17.15 28.21 -9.45
N PRO A 367 -17.21 27.17 -8.59
CA PRO A 367 -18.18 27.12 -7.51
C PRO A 367 -17.73 27.99 -6.33
N THR A 368 -18.55 28.98 -6.00
CA THR A 368 -18.58 29.62 -4.67
C THR A 368 -19.38 28.75 -3.70
N GLY A 369 -18.74 28.28 -2.63
CA GLY A 369 -19.35 27.56 -1.51
C GLY A 369 -18.40 27.48 -0.34
#